data_AF-A0A2A8VDK0-F1
#
_entry.id   AF-A0A2A8VDK0-F1
#
_cell.length_a   1.000
_cell.length_b   1.000
_cell.length_c   1.000
_cell.angle_alpha   90.00
_cell.angle_beta   90.00
_cell.angle_gamma   90.00
#
_symmetry.space_group_name_H-M   'P 1'
#
loop_
_entity.id
_entity.type
_entity.pdbx_description
1 polymer ?
#
loop_
_entity_poly.entity_id
_entity_poly.type
_entity_poly.pdbx_seq_one_letter_code
_entity_poly.pdbx_strand_id
1 'polypeptide(L)'
;MKHILTFLILSAPMLFLTSCDDISSNKVVLAEDQFIEKQVIFFTDEGNVSREIPYYDAIIELKKQYPEHFKKLKVVSLNKETTNRITDHPPASPAIVVVENNQIICKVEGTMSKERIIKPVSSAIKNWGQ
;
A
#
# COMPACT_ATOMS: atom_id res chain seq x y z
N MET A 1 53.25 -27.05 0.45
CA MET A 1 51.89 -26.88 -0.11
C MET A 1 50.84 -27.14 0.98
N LYS A 2 50.75 -26.27 2.00
CA LYS A 2 49.81 -26.50 3.13
C LYS A 2 49.31 -25.22 3.82
N HIS A 3 49.64 -24.05 3.26
CA HIS A 3 49.19 -22.74 3.76
C HIS A 3 48.41 -21.93 2.72
N ILE A 4 48.29 -22.44 1.49
CA ILE A 4 47.51 -21.78 0.41
C ILE A 4 46.02 -22.18 0.49
N LEU A 5 45.68 -23.28 1.15
CA LEU A 5 44.29 -23.77 1.25
C LEU A 5 43.48 -23.09 2.39
N THR A 6 44.16 -22.42 3.33
CA THR A 6 43.50 -21.83 4.52
C THR A 6 42.96 -20.42 4.27
N PHE A 7 43.38 -19.75 3.19
CA PHE A 7 42.98 -18.37 2.91
C PHE A 7 41.64 -18.24 2.16
N LEU A 8 41.02 -19.36 1.77
CA LEU A 8 39.78 -19.36 0.97
C LEU A 8 38.49 -19.45 1.81
N ILE A 9 38.60 -19.49 3.15
CA ILE A 9 37.45 -19.78 4.06
C ILE A 9 37.17 -18.60 5.02
N LEU A 10 37.67 -17.39 4.73
CA LEU A 10 37.42 -16.21 5.56
C LEU A 10 36.99 -14.97 4.74
N SER A 11 36.11 -15.16 3.77
CA SER A 11 35.53 -14.04 3.00
C SER A 11 34.11 -14.32 2.49
N ALA A 12 33.25 -14.91 3.31
CA ALA A 12 31.79 -14.86 3.13
C ALA A 12 31.13 -15.21 4.46
N PRO A 13 30.36 -14.30 5.09
CA PRO A 13 29.21 -13.69 4.45
C PRO A 13 29.08 -12.18 4.76
N MET A 14 29.43 -11.32 3.81
CA MET A 14 29.11 -9.88 3.88
C MET A 14 27.92 -9.52 2.97
N LEU A 15 27.03 -10.47 2.71
CA LEU A 15 25.92 -10.35 1.76
C LEU A 15 24.53 -10.56 2.39
N PHE A 16 24.35 -10.16 3.66
CA PHE A 16 23.02 -10.23 4.28
C PHE A 16 22.70 -9.00 5.12
N LEU A 17 22.77 -7.79 4.56
CA LEU A 17 22.02 -6.64 5.09
C LEU A 17 21.70 -5.64 3.95
N THR A 18 20.95 -6.06 2.94
CA THR A 18 20.12 -5.10 2.20
C THR A 18 18.71 -5.17 2.76
N SER A 19 18.52 -4.68 3.99
CA SER A 19 17.18 -4.26 4.39
C SER A 19 16.95 -2.91 3.72
N CYS A 20 16.29 -2.92 2.56
CA CYS A 20 15.68 -1.70 2.03
C CYS A 20 14.50 -1.36 2.94
N ASP A 21 14.79 -0.63 4.01
CA ASP A 21 13.77 0.13 4.71
C ASP A 21 13.54 1.38 3.86
N ASP A 22 12.60 1.29 2.93
CA ASP A 22 12.05 2.44 2.22
C ASP A 22 11.16 3.19 3.23
N ILE A 23 11.79 3.90 4.18
CA ILE A 23 11.11 4.78 5.15
C ILE A 23 10.72 6.05 4.40
N SER A 24 9.82 5.89 3.42
CA SER A 24 8.87 6.93 3.11
C SER A 24 7.90 6.95 4.28
N SER A 25 7.78 8.10 4.96
CA SER A 25 6.91 8.31 6.14
C SER A 25 5.58 7.55 6.02
N ASN A 26 5.48 6.39 6.69
CA ASN A 26 4.40 5.41 6.49
C ASN A 26 3.14 5.77 7.32
N LYS A 27 3.07 7.02 7.80
CA LYS A 27 2.02 7.54 8.66
C LYS A 27 1.00 8.28 7.83
N VAL A 28 -0.25 7.85 7.92
CA VAL A 28 -1.37 8.58 7.33
C VAL A 28 -1.77 9.70 8.27
N VAL A 29 -1.54 10.94 7.84
CA VAL A 29 -2.03 12.15 8.50
C VAL A 29 -3.31 12.56 7.78
N LEU A 30 -4.42 11.87 8.09
CA LEU A 30 -5.72 12.40 7.70
C LEU A 30 -5.93 13.75 8.37
N ALA A 31 -6.66 14.64 7.70
CA ALA A 31 -6.82 16.07 7.95
C ALA A 31 -7.24 16.52 9.35
N GLU A 32 -7.47 15.59 10.26
CA GLU A 32 -7.97 15.76 11.60
C GLU A 32 -7.23 14.70 12.44
N ASP A 33 -6.82 15.02 13.67
CA ASP A 33 -6.09 14.14 14.61
C ASP A 33 -6.89 12.90 15.06
N GLN A 34 -7.70 12.32 14.17
CA GLN A 34 -8.51 11.13 14.40
C GLN A 34 -7.66 9.87 14.21
N PHE A 35 -7.74 8.99 15.20
CA PHE A 35 -7.17 7.66 15.12
C PHE A 35 -7.96 6.80 14.12
N ILE A 36 -7.23 6.22 13.16
CA ILE A 36 -7.75 5.35 12.10
C ILE A 36 -7.40 3.92 12.48
N GLU A 37 -8.39 3.22 13.04
CA GLU A 37 -8.22 1.82 13.42
C GLU A 37 -8.04 0.93 12.18
N LYS A 38 -8.99 0.95 11.24
CA LYS A 38 -8.99 0.15 10.00
C LYS A 38 -9.70 0.91 8.88
N GLN A 39 -9.03 1.14 7.75
CA GLN A 39 -9.57 1.95 6.65
C GLN A 39 -8.96 1.56 5.30
N VAL A 40 -9.80 1.45 4.26
CA VAL A 40 -9.35 1.38 2.87
C VAL A 40 -9.59 2.73 2.20
N ILE A 41 -8.57 3.28 1.54
CA ILE A 41 -8.62 4.58 0.86
C ILE A 41 -8.30 4.38 -0.61
N PHE A 42 -9.17 4.86 -1.50
CA PHE A 42 -8.95 4.89 -2.94
C PHE A 42 -8.63 6.32 -3.38
N PHE A 43 -7.44 6.51 -3.94
CA PHE A 43 -6.97 7.75 -4.53
C PHE A 43 -7.19 7.71 -6.04
N THR A 44 -7.93 8.70 -6.53
CA THR A 44 -8.40 8.82 -7.91
C THR A 44 -8.06 10.20 -8.47
N ASP A 45 -7.99 10.30 -9.80
CA ASP A 45 -7.89 11.55 -10.54
C ASP A 45 -8.76 11.46 -11.79
N GLU A 46 -9.77 12.33 -11.87
CA GLU A 46 -10.71 12.44 -12.99
C GLU A 46 -10.01 12.65 -14.35
N GLY A 47 -8.73 13.08 -14.36
CA GLY A 47 -7.91 13.22 -15.56
C GLY A 47 -7.40 11.91 -16.18
N ASN A 48 -7.55 10.74 -15.53
CA ASN A 48 -6.96 9.49 -16.03
C ASN A 48 -7.82 8.23 -15.82
N VAL A 49 -9.09 8.32 -16.18
CA VAL A 49 -10.11 7.27 -16.01
C VAL A 49 -9.70 5.89 -16.56
N SER A 50 -8.95 5.83 -17.68
CA SER A 50 -8.56 4.55 -18.30
C SER A 50 -7.70 3.68 -17.38
N ARG A 51 -6.78 4.28 -16.61
CA ARG A 51 -5.94 3.55 -15.66
C ARG A 51 -6.69 3.13 -14.40
N GLU A 52 -7.87 3.70 -14.14
CA GLU A 52 -8.68 3.42 -12.95
C GLU A 52 -9.62 2.22 -13.14
N ILE A 53 -9.91 1.80 -14.38
CA ILE A 53 -10.83 0.68 -14.67
C ILE A 53 -10.49 -0.57 -13.83
N PRO A 54 -9.24 -1.04 -13.78
CA PRO A 54 -8.89 -2.22 -12.98
C PRO A 54 -9.10 -2.01 -11.47
N TYR A 55 -8.99 -0.76 -10.98
CA TYR A 55 -9.21 -0.42 -9.58
C TYR A 55 -10.69 -0.47 -9.23
N TYR A 56 -11.57 0.07 -10.08
CA TYR A 56 -13.02 -0.04 -9.88
C TYR A 56 -13.47 -1.51 -9.86
N ASP A 57 -13.00 -2.32 -10.80
CA ASP A 57 -13.32 -3.75 -10.84
C ASP A 57 -12.83 -4.47 -9.57
N ALA A 58 -11.60 -4.18 -9.13
CA ALA A 58 -11.04 -4.75 -7.92
C ALA A 58 -11.83 -4.34 -6.67
N ILE A 59 -12.23 -3.07 -6.56
CA ILE A 59 -13.04 -2.56 -5.44
C ILE A 59 -14.40 -3.25 -5.41
N ILE A 60 -15.05 -3.43 -6.56
CA ILE A 60 -16.34 -4.15 -6.64
C ILE A 60 -16.19 -5.59 -6.15
N GLU A 61 -15.13 -6.28 -6.57
CA GLU A 61 -14.89 -7.67 -6.16
C GLU A 61 -14.53 -7.78 -4.67
N LEU A 62 -13.66 -6.91 -4.17
CA LEU A 62 -13.29 -6.85 -2.76
C LEU A 62 -14.48 -6.47 -1.87
N LYS A 63 -15.38 -5.58 -2.33
CA LYS A 63 -16.61 -5.23 -1.61
C LYS A 63 -17.59 -6.40 -1.54
N LYS A 64 -17.61 -7.29 -2.55
CA LYS A 64 -18.41 -8.53 -2.50
C LYS A 64 -17.85 -9.52 -1.48
N GLN A 65 -16.53 -9.64 -1.37
CA GLN A 65 -15.86 -10.58 -0.46
C GLN A 65 -15.79 -10.07 0.99
N TYR A 66 -15.57 -8.77 1.16
CA TYR A 66 -15.33 -8.11 2.45
C TYR A 66 -16.26 -6.90 2.64
N PRO A 67 -17.59 -7.09 2.61
CA PRO A 67 -18.54 -5.97 2.59
C PRO A 67 -18.38 -5.05 3.79
N GLU A 68 -18.13 -5.59 4.99
CA GLU A 68 -17.94 -4.79 6.22
C GLU A 68 -16.70 -3.89 6.16
N HIS A 69 -15.58 -4.38 5.62
CA HIS A 69 -14.34 -3.61 5.51
C HIS A 69 -14.45 -2.48 4.46
N PHE A 70 -15.28 -2.68 3.42
CA PHE A 70 -15.50 -1.69 2.36
C PHE A 70 -16.71 -0.77 2.58
N LYS A 71 -17.52 -0.98 3.63
CA LYS A 71 -18.58 -0.02 4.03
C LYS A 71 -18.03 1.38 4.28
N LYS A 72 -16.82 1.45 4.83
CA LYS A 72 -16.13 2.70 5.15
C LYS A 72 -15.20 3.18 4.03
N LEU A 73 -15.17 2.56 2.84
CA LEU A 73 -14.25 2.94 1.75
C LEU A 73 -14.23 4.46 1.57
N LYS A 74 -13.05 5.06 1.72
CA LYS A 74 -12.84 6.50 1.55
C LYS A 74 -12.30 6.74 0.15
N VAL A 75 -12.95 7.61 -0.63
CA VAL A 75 -12.49 8.01 -1.96
C VAL A 75 -11.92 9.41 -1.89
N VAL A 76 -10.74 9.60 -2.46
CA VAL A 76 -9.96 10.84 -2.42
C VAL A 76 -9.59 11.23 -3.83
N SER A 77 -10.04 12.41 -4.26
CA SER A 77 -9.74 12.95 -5.59
C SER A 77 -8.53 13.88 -5.52
N LEU A 78 -7.38 13.48 -6.09
CA LEU A 78 -6.11 14.22 -5.98
C LEU A 78 -6.14 15.59 -6.69
N ASN A 79 -7.04 15.75 -7.65
CA ASN A 79 -7.21 16.96 -8.45
C ASN A 79 -8.10 18.04 -7.79
N LYS A 80 -8.68 17.77 -6.62
CA LYS A 80 -9.42 18.77 -5.84
C LYS A 80 -8.44 19.40 -4.84
N GLU A 81 -8.46 20.74 -4.74
CA GLU A 81 -7.55 21.53 -3.88
C GLU A 81 -7.56 21.12 -2.39
N THR A 82 -8.52 20.30 -1.97
CA THR A 82 -8.67 19.76 -0.61
C THR A 82 -7.71 18.60 -0.27
N THR A 83 -6.87 18.14 -1.20
CA THR A 83 -6.04 16.92 -1.06
C THR A 83 -4.79 17.09 -0.17
N ASN A 84 -4.42 18.31 0.20
CA ASN A 84 -3.23 18.62 1.01
C ASN A 84 -3.26 18.10 2.47
N ARG A 85 -4.14 17.17 2.84
CA ARG A 85 -4.40 16.81 4.25
C ARG A 85 -4.60 15.31 4.50
N ILE A 86 -3.95 14.43 3.74
CA ILE A 86 -4.23 12.97 3.85
C ILE A 86 -2.98 12.17 4.21
N THR A 87 -1.82 12.58 3.71
CA THR A 87 -0.50 11.98 3.94
C THR A 87 0.56 13.03 3.61
N ASP A 88 1.71 12.99 4.27
CA ASP A 88 2.85 13.87 3.95
C ASP A 88 3.29 13.71 2.48
N HIS A 89 3.09 12.52 1.92
CA HIS A 89 3.38 12.18 0.52
C HIS A 89 2.19 11.41 -0.08
N PRO A 90 1.22 12.08 -0.73
CA PRO A 90 0.08 11.39 -1.35
C PRO A 90 0.55 10.43 -2.44
N PRO A 91 -0.03 9.22 -2.52
CA PRO A 91 0.32 8.27 -3.58
C PRO A 91 -0.11 8.80 -4.95
N ALA A 92 0.57 8.36 -6.00
CA ALA A 92 0.19 8.71 -7.37
C ALA A 92 -1.14 8.05 -7.76
N SER A 93 -2.03 8.80 -8.39
CA SER A 93 -3.29 8.24 -8.90
C SER A 93 -3.05 7.33 -10.13
N PRO A 94 -3.78 6.19 -10.22
CA PRO A 94 -4.67 5.63 -9.21
C PRO A 94 -3.92 4.88 -8.12
N ALA A 95 -4.45 4.88 -6.89
CA ALA A 95 -3.91 4.05 -5.81
C ALA A 95 -4.96 3.57 -4.80
N ILE A 96 -4.73 2.39 -4.22
CA ILE A 96 -5.42 1.92 -3.01
C ILE A 96 -4.41 1.84 -1.88
N VAL A 97 -4.76 2.43 -0.75
CA VAL A 97 -4.00 2.39 0.50
C VAL A 97 -4.86 1.74 1.58
N VAL A 98 -4.30 0.77 2.27
CA VAL A 98 -4.91 0.11 3.43
C VAL A 98 -4.19 0.59 4.67
N VAL A 99 -4.96 1.14 5.61
CA VAL A 99 -4.47 1.69 6.87
C VAL A 99 -4.98 0.85 8.03
N GLU A 100 -4.08 0.48 8.92
CA GLU A 100 -4.39 -0.14 10.20
C GLU A 100 -3.59 0.55 11.30
N ASN A 101 -4.27 0.98 12.38
CA ASN A 101 -3.65 1.70 13.51
C ASN A 101 -2.76 2.88 13.07
N ASN A 102 -3.29 3.73 12.18
CA ASN A 102 -2.59 4.86 11.53
C ASN A 102 -1.37 4.49 10.67
N GLN A 103 -1.10 3.21 10.43
CA GLN A 103 0.02 2.75 9.61
C GLN A 103 -0.48 2.23 8.26
N ILE A 104 0.24 2.54 7.19
CA ILE A 104 -0.01 1.93 5.88
C ILE A 104 0.51 0.49 5.90
N ILE A 105 -0.40 -0.47 5.86
CA ILE A 105 -0.06 -1.91 5.80
C ILE A 105 -0.07 -2.46 4.38
N CYS A 106 -0.68 -1.74 3.42
CA CYS A 106 -0.65 -2.07 2.01
C CYS A 106 -0.84 -0.82 1.16
N LYS A 107 -0.05 -0.72 0.08
CA LYS A 107 -0.18 0.32 -0.94
C LYS A 107 -0.07 -0.34 -2.32
N VAL A 108 -1.03 -0.06 -3.20
CA VAL A 108 -1.00 -0.43 -4.61
C VAL A 108 -1.23 0.84 -5.42
N GLU A 109 -0.33 1.17 -6.34
CA GLU A 109 -0.36 2.42 -7.10
C GLU A 109 0.00 2.23 -8.57
N GLY A 110 -0.52 3.10 -9.43
CA GLY A 110 -0.22 3.13 -10.86
C GLY A 110 -0.97 2.09 -11.68
N THR A 111 -0.48 1.81 -12.89
CA THR A 111 -1.15 0.89 -13.83
C THR A 111 -0.99 -0.56 -13.38
N MET A 112 -2.06 -1.17 -12.88
CA MET A 112 -2.07 -2.54 -12.36
C MET A 112 -3.26 -3.33 -12.92
N SER A 113 -3.11 -4.65 -13.06
CA SER A 113 -4.27 -5.51 -13.35
C SER A 113 -5.14 -5.69 -12.12
N LYS A 114 -6.42 -6.03 -12.31
CA LYS A 114 -7.38 -6.28 -11.25
C LYS A 114 -6.85 -7.29 -10.21
N GLU A 115 -6.27 -8.40 -10.66
CA GLU A 115 -5.77 -9.48 -9.82
C GLU A 115 -4.56 -9.04 -8.99
N ARG A 116 -3.72 -8.17 -9.56
CA ARG A 116 -2.56 -7.58 -8.89
C ARG A 116 -2.96 -6.55 -7.82
N ILE A 117 -4.20 -6.07 -7.85
CA ILE A 117 -4.79 -5.20 -6.82
C ILE A 117 -5.50 -6.05 -5.76
N ILE A 118 -6.35 -7.00 -6.17
CA ILE A 118 -7.15 -7.82 -5.27
C ILE A 118 -6.25 -8.58 -4.30
N LYS A 119 -5.23 -9.30 -4.80
CA LYS A 119 -4.40 -10.19 -3.98
C LYS A 119 -3.72 -9.48 -2.80
N PRO A 120 -2.98 -8.37 -2.97
CA PRO A 120 -2.36 -7.68 -1.84
C PRO A 120 -3.41 -7.04 -0.91
N VAL A 121 -4.46 -6.41 -1.44
CA VAL A 121 -5.48 -5.76 -0.61
C VAL A 121 -6.26 -6.77 0.22
N SER A 122 -6.70 -7.89 -0.38
CA SER A 122 -7.37 -8.96 0.36
C SER A 122 -6.48 -9.57 1.43
N SER A 123 -5.18 -9.73 1.15
CA SER A 123 -4.23 -10.27 2.12
C SER A 123 -4.06 -9.34 3.32
N ALA A 124 -4.04 -8.03 3.09
CA ALA A 124 -3.91 -7.02 4.15
C ALA A 124 -5.13 -6.98 5.07
N ILE A 125 -6.35 -7.09 4.51
CA ILE A 125 -7.59 -6.96 5.29
C ILE A 125 -8.15 -8.28 5.83
N LYS A 126 -7.60 -9.44 5.41
CA LYS A 126 -8.12 -10.76 5.77
C LYS A 126 -8.24 -10.96 7.29
N ASN A 127 -7.34 -10.37 8.06
CA ASN A 127 -7.27 -10.52 9.52
C ASN A 127 -8.12 -9.49 10.29
N TRP A 128 -8.81 -8.57 9.60
CA TRP A 128 -9.56 -7.50 10.26
C TRP A 128 -10.82 -7.97 10.98
N GLY A 129 -11.32 -9.16 10.67
CA GLY A 129 -12.51 -9.78 11.28
C GLY A 129 -12.21 -10.92 12.27
N GLN A 130 -10.97 -11.02 12.78
CA GLN A 130 -10.63 -11.91 13.90
C GLN A 130 -10.78 -11.21 15.24
#